data_AF-A0A2S2DF96-F1
#
_entry.id   AF-A0A2S2DF96-F1
#
_cell.length_a   1.000
_cell.length_b   1.000
_cell.length_c   1.000
_cell.angle_alpha   90.00
_cell.angle_beta   90.00
_cell.angle_gamma   90.00
#
_symmetry.space_group_name_H-M   'P 1'
#
loop_
_entity.id
_entity.type
_entity.pdbx_description
1 polymer ?
#
loop_
_entity_poly.entity_id
_entity_poly.type
_entity_poly.pdbx_seq_one_letter_code
_entity_poly.pdbx_strand_id
1 'polypeptide(L)'
;MHKDAAKWDGWAQLLAALVARALEEDQVLGQALGEERELLAYPVAGQDLVLVGLGLSAARAEHLDLAALLRRRGREMERSGHWLPARFEDGSLFLLRRWPGRPDQAWPGGAALALRHAEELLDE
;
A
#
# COMPACT_ATOMS: atom_id res chain seq x y z
N MET A 1 -15.22 18.83 -1.67
CA MET A 1 -14.24 18.28 -0.72
C MET A 1 -14.72 17.08 0.10
N HIS A 2 -15.94 16.53 -0.12
CA HIS A 2 -16.45 15.37 0.65
C HIS A 2 -16.30 13.99 -0.04
N LYS A 3 -16.11 13.94 -1.37
CA LYS A 3 -16.00 12.65 -2.10
C LYS A 3 -14.66 11.95 -1.87
N ASP A 4 -13.59 12.70 -1.64
CA ASP A 4 -12.24 12.12 -1.55
C ASP A 4 -11.99 11.45 -0.20
N ALA A 5 -12.55 11.98 0.90
CA ALA A 5 -12.42 11.35 2.22
C ALA A 5 -13.07 9.95 2.25
N ALA A 6 -14.26 9.81 1.67
CA ALA A 6 -14.99 8.54 1.63
C ALA A 6 -14.25 7.45 0.84
N LYS A 7 -13.52 7.82 -0.22
CA LYS A 7 -12.66 6.90 -0.98
C LYS A 7 -11.59 6.29 -0.07
N TRP A 8 -10.88 7.13 0.67
CA TRP A 8 -9.75 6.71 1.50
C TRP A 8 -10.17 5.87 2.69
N ASP A 9 -11.29 6.22 3.31
CA ASP A 9 -11.86 5.43 4.40
C ASP A 9 -12.31 4.06 3.88
N GLY A 10 -12.89 3.99 2.68
CA GLY A 10 -13.25 2.73 2.03
C GLY A 10 -12.04 1.84 1.75
N TRP A 11 -10.95 2.40 1.20
CA TRP A 11 -9.72 1.64 0.95
C TRP A 11 -9.05 1.19 2.25
N ALA A 12 -9.09 2.01 3.30
CA ALA A 12 -8.58 1.65 4.62
C ALA A 12 -9.33 0.46 5.22
N GLN A 13 -10.67 0.44 5.10
CA GLN A 13 -11.49 -0.67 5.55
C GLN A 13 -11.19 -1.96 4.76
N LEU A 14 -11.08 -1.85 3.43
CA LEU A 14 -10.70 -2.97 2.58
C LEU A 14 -9.32 -3.53 2.94
N LEU A 15 -8.34 -2.66 3.19
CA LEU A 15 -7.01 -3.10 3.58
C LEU A 15 -7.01 -3.80 4.94
N ALA A 16 -7.74 -3.28 5.93
CA ALA A 16 -7.85 -3.93 7.23
C ALA A 16 -8.49 -5.34 7.11
N ALA A 17 -9.54 -5.47 6.29
CA ALA A 17 -10.15 -6.76 6.00
C ALA A 17 -9.19 -7.71 5.26
N LEU A 18 -8.42 -7.19 4.30
CA LEU A 18 -7.42 -7.94 3.54
C LEU A 18 -6.30 -8.45 4.46
N VAL A 19 -5.81 -7.61 5.38
CA VAL A 19 -4.80 -7.97 6.39
C VAL A 19 -5.31 -9.06 7.31
N ALA A 20 -6.54 -8.92 7.84
CA ALA A 20 -7.13 -9.92 8.72
C ALA A 20 -7.23 -11.29 8.02
N ARG A 21 -7.69 -11.31 6.76
CA ARG A 21 -7.76 -12.53 5.96
C ARG A 21 -6.39 -13.10 5.63
N ALA A 22 -5.42 -12.27 5.27
CA ALA A 22 -4.07 -12.71 4.95
C ALA A 22 -3.38 -13.37 6.15
N LEU A 23 -3.62 -12.84 7.35
CA LEU A 23 -3.17 -13.43 8.61
C LEU A 23 -3.88 -14.75 8.94
N GLU A 24 -5.19 -14.83 8.71
CA GLU A 24 -5.99 -16.04 8.95
C GLU A 24 -5.62 -17.18 7.99
N GLU A 25 -5.44 -16.85 6.71
CA GLU A 25 -5.14 -17.81 5.64
C GLU A 25 -3.63 -18.13 5.54
N ASP A 26 -2.76 -17.39 6.24
CA ASP A 26 -1.29 -17.39 6.13
C ASP A 26 -0.82 -17.30 4.67
N GLN A 27 -1.44 -16.38 3.91
CA GLN A 27 -1.22 -16.21 2.48
C GLN A 27 -1.06 -14.74 2.10
N VAL A 28 -0.34 -14.52 1.01
CA VAL A 28 -0.27 -13.21 0.36
C VAL A 28 -1.58 -12.97 -0.38
N LEU A 29 -2.29 -11.90 -0.01
CA LEU A 29 -3.56 -11.55 -0.64
C LEU A 29 -3.48 -10.21 -1.34
N GLY A 30 -4.10 -10.14 -2.52
CA GLY A 30 -4.28 -8.94 -3.33
C GLY A 30 -5.75 -8.56 -3.45
N GLN A 31 -6.04 -7.27 -3.55
CA GLN A 31 -7.39 -6.76 -3.81
C GLN A 31 -7.33 -5.61 -4.81
N ALA A 32 -7.87 -5.84 -6.01
CA ALA A 32 -8.04 -4.80 -7.01
C ALA A 32 -8.98 -3.69 -6.47
N LEU A 33 -8.57 -2.43 -6.69
CA LEU A 33 -9.31 -1.21 -6.36
C LEU A 33 -9.93 -0.54 -7.60
N GLY A 34 -9.67 -1.09 -8.78
CA GLY A 34 -10.03 -0.58 -10.11
C GLY A 34 -9.20 -1.30 -11.16
N GLU A 35 -9.11 -0.73 -12.36
CA GLU A 35 -8.38 -1.37 -13.48
C GLU A 35 -6.86 -1.34 -13.33
N GLU A 36 -6.31 -0.35 -12.62
CA GLU A 36 -4.86 -0.10 -12.59
C GLU A 36 -4.24 -0.15 -11.19
N ARG A 37 -5.05 -0.36 -10.14
CA ARG A 37 -4.60 -0.26 -8.75
C ARG A 37 -4.99 -1.46 -7.92
N GLU A 38 -4.11 -1.82 -7.01
CA GLU A 38 -4.25 -2.99 -6.16
C GLU A 38 -3.73 -2.73 -4.75
N LEU A 39 -4.43 -3.28 -3.76
CA LEU A 39 -3.93 -3.42 -2.40
C LEU A 39 -3.25 -4.78 -2.24
N LEU A 40 -2.20 -4.83 -1.44
CA LEU A 40 -1.49 -6.05 -1.07
C LEU A 40 -1.45 -6.19 0.46
N ALA A 41 -1.62 -7.41 0.96
CA ALA A 41 -1.27 -7.80 2.31
C ALA A 41 -0.41 -9.07 2.26
N TYR A 42 0.78 -9.01 2.84
CA TYR A 42 1.77 -10.08 2.87
C TYR A 42 2.11 -10.36 4.35
N PRO A 43 1.63 -11.48 4.92
CA PRO A 43 2.01 -11.89 6.27
C PRO A 43 3.48 -12.33 6.28
N VAL A 44 4.26 -11.85 7.23
CA VAL A 44 5.69 -12.20 7.33
C VAL A 44 5.86 -13.37 8.28
N ALA A 45 6.13 -14.55 7.72
CA ALA A 45 6.29 -15.78 8.48
C ALA A 45 7.26 -15.62 9.67
N GLY A 46 6.84 -16.10 10.84
CA GLY A 46 7.62 -16.04 12.08
C GLY A 46 7.74 -14.64 12.70
N GLN A 47 6.98 -13.65 12.22
CA GLN A 47 6.97 -12.28 12.75
C GLN A 47 5.53 -11.81 12.99
N ASP A 48 5.34 -10.99 14.02
CA ASP A 48 4.07 -10.27 14.28
C ASP A 48 3.98 -9.02 13.38
N LEU A 49 4.07 -9.25 12.06
CA LEU A 49 4.24 -8.21 11.04
C LEU A 49 3.55 -8.61 9.74
N VAL A 50 2.86 -7.64 9.14
CA VAL A 50 2.32 -7.73 7.77
C VAL A 50 2.95 -6.61 6.94
N LEU A 51 3.44 -6.93 5.74
CA LEU A 51 3.74 -5.92 4.74
C LEU A 51 2.47 -5.63 3.96
N VAL A 52 2.09 -4.37 3.91
CA VAL A 52 0.93 -3.91 3.16
C VAL A 52 1.38 -2.99 2.03
N GLY A 53 0.63 -2.95 0.95
CA GLY A 53 0.99 -2.12 -0.18
C GLY A 53 -0.18 -1.53 -0.94
N LEU A 54 0.10 -0.41 -1.59
CA LEU A 54 -0.69 0.10 -2.72
C LEU A 54 0.19 -0.02 -3.95
N GLY A 55 -0.33 -0.64 -5.00
CA GLY A 55 0.42 -0.91 -6.22
C GLY A 55 -0.29 -0.52 -7.49
N LEU A 56 0.49 -0.52 -8.56
CA LEU A 56 0.09 -0.34 -9.93
C LEU A 56 0.27 -1.66 -10.69
N SER A 57 -0.67 -1.95 -11.59
CA SER A 57 -0.50 -3.04 -12.55
C SER A 57 0.77 -2.86 -13.39
N ALA A 58 1.32 -3.94 -13.95
CA ALA A 58 2.52 -3.88 -14.78
C ALA A 58 2.38 -2.84 -15.92
N ALA A 59 1.25 -2.86 -16.63
CA ALA A 59 0.95 -1.92 -17.71
C ALA A 59 1.05 -0.45 -17.26
N ARG A 60 0.53 -0.12 -16.07
CA ARG A 60 0.61 1.25 -15.55
C ARG A 60 2.00 1.57 -14.99
N ALA A 61 2.65 0.60 -14.35
CA ALA A 61 3.97 0.75 -13.76
C ALA A 61 5.09 0.97 -14.80
N GLU A 62 4.92 0.50 -16.05
CA GLU A 62 5.85 0.76 -17.15
C GLU A 62 5.97 2.24 -17.52
N HIS A 63 4.89 3.00 -17.33
CA HIS A 63 4.83 4.43 -17.65
C HIS A 63 5.38 5.33 -16.53
N LEU A 64 5.74 4.77 -15.38
CA LEU A 64 6.17 5.55 -14.22
C LEU A 64 7.68 5.82 -14.24
N ASP A 65 8.09 7.09 -14.09
CA ASP A 65 9.50 7.41 -13.81
C ASP A 65 9.86 7.04 -12.36
N LEU A 66 10.44 5.85 -12.17
CA LEU A 66 10.90 5.37 -10.87
C LEU A 66 11.94 6.30 -10.22
N ALA A 67 12.79 6.96 -11.01
CA ALA A 67 13.76 7.90 -10.47
C ALA A 67 13.07 9.17 -9.95
N ALA A 68 12.01 9.65 -10.62
CA ALA A 68 11.19 10.74 -10.11
C ALA A 68 10.46 10.35 -8.82
N LEU A 69 9.88 9.15 -8.76
CA LEU A 69 9.25 8.62 -7.56
C LEU A 69 10.23 8.59 -6.37
N LEU A 70 11.44 8.06 -6.57
CA LEU A 70 12.46 8.00 -5.53
C LEU A 70 12.90 9.38 -5.06
N ARG A 71 12.99 10.36 -5.97
CA ARG A 71 13.26 11.77 -5.63
C ARG A 71 12.13 12.39 -4.81
N ARG A 72 10.87 12.16 -5.18
CA ARG A 72 9.69 12.63 -4.42
C ARG A 72 9.69 12.05 -3.00
N ARG A 73 9.86 10.74 -2.89
CA ARG A 73 10.00 10.04 -1.60
C ARG A 73 11.15 10.63 -0.76
N GLY A 74 12.28 10.91 -1.40
CA GLY A 74 13.46 11.51 -0.77
C GLY A 74 13.22 12.90 -0.17
N ARG A 75 12.42 13.72 -0.86
CA ARG A 75 12.07 15.09 -0.42
C ARG A 75 11.09 15.09 0.75
N GLU A 76 10.18 14.12 0.81
CA GLU A 76 9.11 14.05 1.81
C GLU A 76 9.33 12.92 2.82
N MET A 77 10.54 12.83 3.37
CA MET A 77 10.96 11.66 4.18
C MET A 77 10.04 11.38 5.37
N GLU A 78 9.51 12.41 6.03
CA GLU A 78 8.61 12.26 7.17
C GLU A 78 7.26 11.60 6.78
N ARG A 79 6.72 11.97 5.62
CA ARG A 79 5.41 11.45 5.14
C ARG A 79 5.55 10.14 4.36
N SER A 80 6.64 10.03 3.59
CA SER A 80 6.82 9.06 2.52
C SER A 80 7.96 8.09 2.75
N GLY A 81 8.85 8.36 3.71
CA GLY A 81 10.01 7.52 4.00
C GLY A 81 9.66 6.10 4.44
N HIS A 82 8.48 5.92 5.04
CA HIS A 82 7.95 4.62 5.46
C HIS A 82 7.43 3.73 4.31
N TRP A 83 7.24 4.30 3.12
CA TRP A 83 6.86 3.57 1.93
C TRP A 83 8.12 3.14 1.16
N LEU A 84 8.22 1.85 0.86
CA LEU A 84 9.35 1.24 0.15
C LEU A 84 8.87 0.76 -1.22
N PRO A 85 9.37 1.34 -2.32
CA PRO A 85 9.05 0.86 -3.66
C PRO A 85 9.62 -0.54 -3.87
N ALA A 86 8.79 -1.45 -4.36
CA ALA A 86 9.15 -2.81 -4.72
C ALA A 86 8.52 -3.17 -6.07
N ARG A 87 9.34 -3.60 -7.02
CA ARG A 87 8.86 -4.14 -8.30
C ARG A 87 8.85 -5.66 -8.20
N PHE A 88 7.72 -6.28 -8.50
CA PHE A 88 7.57 -7.73 -8.50
C PHE A 88 7.96 -8.32 -9.86
N GLU A 89 8.11 -9.64 -9.91
CA GLU A 89 8.55 -10.35 -11.11
C GLU A 89 7.59 -10.21 -12.30
N ASP A 90 6.30 -10.00 -12.01
CA ASP A 90 5.26 -9.75 -13.01
C ASP A 90 5.30 -8.32 -13.60
N GLY A 91 6.22 -7.48 -13.14
CA GLY A 91 6.38 -6.09 -13.57
C GLY A 91 5.54 -5.08 -12.79
N SER A 92 4.61 -5.53 -11.94
CA SER A 92 3.85 -4.66 -11.05
C SER A 92 4.76 -3.90 -10.09
N LEU A 93 4.31 -2.72 -9.65
CA LEU A 93 5.04 -1.89 -8.70
C LEU A 93 4.18 -1.61 -7.49
N PHE A 94 4.66 -1.97 -6.30
CA PHE A 94 4.02 -1.68 -5.03
C PHE A 94 4.85 -0.69 -4.21
N LEU A 95 4.17 0.23 -3.54
CA LEU A 95 4.72 0.91 -2.38
C LEU A 95 4.36 0.08 -1.15
N LEU A 96 5.37 -0.51 -0.51
CA LEU A 96 5.21 -1.38 0.66
C LEU A 96 5.45 -0.61 1.96
N ARG A 97 4.68 -0.93 3.00
CA ARG A 97 4.89 -0.41 4.35
C ARG A 97 4.61 -1.50 5.37
N ARG A 98 5.27 -1.40 6.52
CA ARG A 98 5.07 -2.30 7.66
C ARG A 98 3.77 -1.96 8.38
N TRP A 99 2.93 -2.97 8.57
CA TRP A 99 1.74 -2.96 9.41
C TRP A 99 1.97 -3.92 10.59
N PRO A 100 1.78 -3.50 11.84
CA PRO A 100 1.96 -4.41 12.99
C PRO A 100 0.93 -5.54 12.92
N GLY A 101 1.35 -6.80 12.95
CA GLY A 101 0.54 -8.00 12.59
C GLY A 101 -0.66 -8.33 13.47
N ARG A 102 -1.15 -7.35 14.23
CA ARG A 102 -2.28 -7.44 15.13
C ARG A 102 -3.49 -6.71 14.53
N PRO A 103 -4.59 -7.42 14.22
CA PRO A 103 -5.79 -6.82 13.62
C PRO A 103 -6.44 -5.74 14.48
N ASP A 104 -6.26 -5.81 15.80
CA ASP A 104 -6.75 -4.85 16.79
C ASP A 104 -5.86 -3.61 16.92
N GLN A 105 -4.66 -3.63 16.34
CA GLN A 105 -3.75 -2.50 16.39
C GLN A 105 -4.01 -1.53 15.23
N ALA A 106 -4.48 -0.34 15.57
CA ALA A 106 -4.69 0.74 14.61
C ALA A 106 -3.38 1.12 13.89
N TRP A 107 -3.45 1.40 12.59
CA TRP A 107 -2.31 1.92 11.84
C TRP A 107 -1.83 3.25 12.45
N PRO A 108 -0.55 3.36 12.87
CA PRO A 108 0.03 4.64 13.28
C PRO A 108 -0.16 5.78 12.25
N GLY A 109 -0.92 6.81 12.62
CA GLY A 109 -1.23 7.96 11.74
C GLY A 109 -2.42 7.78 10.81
N GLY A 110 -3.15 6.65 10.91
CA GLY A 110 -4.38 6.39 10.16
C GLY A 110 -4.14 5.77 8.78
N ALA A 111 -4.79 4.63 8.52
CA ALA A 111 -4.66 3.88 7.26
C ALA A 111 -5.10 4.69 6.04
N ALA A 112 -6.18 5.47 6.16
CA ALA A 112 -6.69 6.33 5.09
C ALA A 112 -5.67 7.39 4.65
N LEU A 113 -5.04 8.08 5.62
CA LEU A 113 -4.01 9.07 5.34
C LEU A 113 -2.75 8.42 4.75
N ALA A 114 -2.36 7.26 5.28
CA ALA A 114 -1.23 6.49 4.76
C ALA A 114 -1.45 6.11 3.28
N LEU A 115 -2.62 5.58 2.94
CA LEU A 115 -2.98 5.19 1.57
C LEU A 115 -3.06 6.38 0.63
N ARG A 116 -3.58 7.52 1.11
CA ARG A 116 -3.55 8.76 0.36
C ARG A 116 -2.12 9.18 0.00
N HIS A 117 -1.18 9.12 0.95
CA HIS A 117 0.23 9.45 0.67
C HIS A 117 0.87 8.46 -0.31
N ALA A 118 0.51 7.17 -0.24
CA ALA A 118 0.98 6.19 -1.20
C ALA A 118 0.48 6.50 -2.63
N GLU A 119 -0.80 6.87 -2.77
CA GLU A 119 -1.33 7.29 -4.07
C GLU A 119 -0.64 8.56 -4.59
N GLU A 120 -0.48 9.58 -3.74
CA GLU A 120 0.22 10.83 -4.10
C GLU A 120 1.67 10.58 -4.57
N LEU A 121 2.32 9.50 -4.13
CA LEU A 121 3.66 9.13 -4.61
C LEU A 121 3.65 8.41 -5.95
N LEU A 122 2.60 7.61 -6.20
CA LEU A 122 2.41 6.81 -7.42
C LEU A 122 1.86 7.66 -8.57
N ASP A 123 1.08 8.68 -8.26
CA ASP A 123 0.62 9.67 -9.22
C ASP A 123 1.74 10.71 -9.44
N GLU A 124 2.00 11.09 -10.70
CA GLU A 124 3.16 11.91 -11.08
C GLU A 124 3.08 13.38 -10.67
#